data_AF-A0A9E5Z7P1-F1
#
_entry.id   AF-A0A9E5Z7P1-F1
#
_cell.length_a   1.000
_cell.length_b   1.000
_cell.length_c   1.000
_cell.angle_alpha   90.00
_cell.angle_beta   90.00
_cell.angle_gamma   90.00
#
_symmetry.space_group_name_H-M   'P 1'
#
loop_
_entity.id
_entity.type
_entity.pdbx_description
1 polymer ?
#
loop_
_entity_poly.entity_id
_entity_poly.type
_entity_poly.pdbx_seq_one_letter_code
_entity_poly.pdbx_strand_id
1 'polypeptide(L)' 'MSNIKVMIEIDASPERVWQIVEPVERHIDWMHDAVAIRFTSDQTRGVGTAFLCDTKVGPIRLTDKME' A
#
# COMPACT_ATOMS: atom_id res chain seq x y z
N MET A 1 -5.91 9.34 21.95
CA MET A 1 -5.54 9.01 20.55
C MET A 1 -6.80 9.09 19.71
N SER A 2 -6.73 9.69 18.52
CA SER A 2 -7.87 9.78 17.62
C SER A 2 -8.03 8.46 16.84
N ASN A 3 -9.27 7.99 16.68
CA ASN A 3 -9.60 6.84 15.83
C ASN A 3 -10.33 7.37 14.59
N ILE A 4 -9.86 6.99 13.41
CA ILE A 4 -10.47 7.34 12.13
C ILE A 4 -10.94 6.03 11.48
N LYS A 5 -12.21 5.97 11.09
CA LYS A 5 -12.81 4.86 10.35
C LYS A 5 -13.43 5.37 9.06
N VAL A 6 -13.00 4.81 7.93
CA VAL A 6 -13.54 5.08 6.59
C VAL A 6 -13.92 3.74 5.96
N MET A 7 -15.08 3.66 5.32
CA MET A 7 -15.57 2.45 4.64
C MET A 7 -16.24 2.83 3.32
N ILE A 8 -16.08 1.97 2.33
CA ILE A 8 -16.78 2.02 1.04
C ILE A 8 -17.27 0.61 0.69
N GLU A 9 -18.35 0.51 -0.08
CA GLU A 9 -18.81 -0.74 -0.67
C GLU A 9 -18.22 -0.88 -2.07
N ILE A 10 -17.66 -2.05 -2.37
CA ILE A 10 -17.08 -2.38 -3.68
C ILE A 10 -17.88 -3.56 -4.24
N ASP A 11 -18.39 -3.42 -5.45
CA ASP A 11 -19.09 -4.49 -6.17
C ASP A 11 -18.09 -5.50 -6.76
N ALA A 12 -17.41 -6.23 -5.86
CA ALA A 12 -16.45 -7.28 -6.19
C ALA A 12 -16.36 -8.29 -5.04
N SER A 13 -15.99 -9.53 -5.35
CA SER A 13 -15.73 -10.53 -4.30
C SER A 13 -14.49 -10.16 -3.47
N PRO A 14 -14.40 -10.61 -2.21
CA PRO A 14 -13.20 -10.39 -1.39
C PRO A 14 -11.92 -10.91 -2.05
N GLU A 15 -11.99 -12.05 -2.73
CA GLU A 15 -10.85 -12.64 -3.45
C GLU A 15 -10.38 -11.72 -4.58
N ARG A 16 -11.33 -11.12 -5.30
CA ARG A 16 -11.02 -10.20 -6.40
C ARG A 16 -10.39 -8.91 -5.89
N VAL A 17 -10.90 -8.35 -4.79
CA VAL A 17 -10.31 -7.18 -4.14
C VAL A 17 -8.89 -7.51 -3.65
N TRP A 18 -8.72 -8.66 -3.01
CA TRP A 18 -7.44 -9.11 -2.49
C TRP A 18 -6.38 -9.27 -3.59
N GLN A 19 -6.73 -9.79 -4.77
CA GLN A 19 -5.81 -9.87 -5.92
C GLN A 19 -5.24 -8.51 -6.38
N ILE A 20 -5.90 -7.39 -6.05
CA ILE A 20 -5.45 -6.04 -6.38
C ILE A 20 -4.70 -5.40 -5.21
N VAL A 21 -5.13 -5.67 -3.97
CA VAL A 21 -4.56 -5.10 -2.74
C VAL A 21 -3.32 -5.86 -2.24
N GLU A 22 -3.19 -7.15 -2.53
CA GLU A 22 -2.05 -7.95 -2.05
C GLU A 22 -0.72 -7.61 -2.75
N PRO A 23 -0.68 -7.33 -4.08
CA PRO A 23 0.55 -6.92 -4.75
C PRO A 23 0.92 -5.46 -4.42
N VAL A 24 1.60 -5.26 -3.29
CA VAL A 24 1.95 -3.93 -2.77
C VAL A 24 2.76 -3.07 -3.75
N GLU A 25 3.60 -3.66 -4.61
CA GLU A 25 4.36 -2.91 -5.61
C GLU A 25 3.48 -2.25 -6.68
N ARG A 26 2.24 -2.74 -6.86
CA ARG A 26 1.26 -2.17 -7.79
C ARG A 26 0.44 -1.05 -7.20
N HIS A 27 0.67 -0.69 -5.94
CA HIS A 27 -0.07 0.40 -5.30
C HIS A 27 0.21 1.75 -5.96
N ILE A 28 1.39 1.93 -6.53
CA ILE A 28 1.74 3.12 -7.33
C ILE A 28 0.84 3.32 -8.56
N ASP A 29 0.12 2.28 -9.01
CA ASP A 29 -0.78 2.36 -10.16
C ASP A 29 -2.06 3.18 -9.84
N TRP A 30 -2.44 3.29 -8.55
CA TRP A 30 -3.73 3.86 -8.14
C TRP A 30 -3.70 4.70 -6.87
N MET A 31 -2.71 4.51 -5.98
CA MET A 31 -2.48 5.39 -4.84
C MET A 31 -1.81 6.67 -5.32
N HIS A 32 -2.53 7.79 -5.28
CA HIS A 32 -2.07 9.06 -5.83
C HIS A 32 -0.80 9.60 -5.15
N ASP A 33 -0.61 9.25 -3.89
CA ASP A 33 0.50 9.69 -3.05
C ASP A 33 1.70 8.72 -3.07
N ALA A 34 1.51 7.45 -3.44
CA ALA A 34 2.59 6.47 -3.54
C ALA A 34 3.38 6.65 -4.85
N VAL A 35 4.67 6.95 -4.73
CA VAL A 35 5.56 7.24 -5.88
C VAL A 35 6.47 6.06 -6.21
N ALA A 36 6.91 5.30 -5.20
CA ALA A 36 7.74 4.13 -5.39
C ALA A 36 7.59 3.13 -4.23
N ILE A 37 7.77 1.85 -4.54
CA ILE A 37 7.80 0.75 -3.57
C ILE A 37 9.14 0.02 -3.74
N ARG A 38 9.83 -0.22 -2.62
CA ARG A 38 11.14 -0.90 -2.58
C ARG A 38 11.13 -1.99 -1.52
N PHE A 39 11.14 -3.26 -1.92
CA PHE A 39 11.23 -4.38 -0.99
C PHE A 39 12.57 -4.37 -0.25
N THR A 40 12.53 -4.67 1.05
CA THR A 40 13.73 -4.72 1.90
C THR A 40 14.17 -6.16 2.20
N SER A 41 13.47 -7.15 1.66
CA SER A 41 13.81 -8.58 1.74
C SER A 41 13.45 -9.28 0.42
N ASP A 42 13.84 -10.55 0.29
CA ASP A 42 13.49 -11.38 -0.86
C ASP A 42 12.00 -11.77 -0.88
N GLN A 43 11.31 -11.64 0.26
CA GLN A 43 9.88 -11.90 0.35
C GLN A 43 9.11 -10.67 -0.14
N THR A 44 8.32 -10.86 -1.20
CA THR A 44 7.55 -9.78 -1.85
C THR A 44 6.03 -9.96 -1.71
N ARG A 45 5.59 -11.03 -1.06
CA ARG A 45 4.18 -11.46 -1.00
C ARG A 45 3.85 -12.07 0.35
N GLY A 46 2.58 -11.96 0.73
CA GLY A 46 2.06 -12.53 1.97
C GLY A 46 2.55 -11.86 3.26
N VAL A 47 2.19 -12.48 4.38
CA VAL A 47 2.45 -11.96 5.73
C VAL A 47 3.95 -11.92 6.04
N GLY A 48 4.43 -10.80 6.57
CA GLY A 48 5.85 -10.55 6.86
C GLY A 48 6.64 -9.89 5.72
N THR A 49 5.97 -9.49 4.65
CA THR A 49 6.57 -8.70 3.56
C THR A 49 6.93 -7.31 4.07
N ALA A 50 8.22 -6.97 4.04
CA ALA A 50 8.72 -5.67 4.46
C ALA A 50 9.16 -4.83 3.24
N PHE A 51 8.79 -3.54 3.24
CA PHE A 51 9.09 -2.63 2.15
C PHE A 51 9.14 -1.17 2.60
N LEU A 52 9.76 -0.34 1.76
CA LEU A 52 9.72 1.11 1.85
C LEU A 52 8.72 1.66 0.82
N CYS A 53 7.83 2.54 1.27
CA CYS A 53 6.93 3.30 0.41
C CYS A 53 7.39 4.76 0.36
N ASP A 54 7.70 5.27 -0.82
CA ASP A 54 8.01 6.68 -1.01
C ASP A 54 6.72 7.43 -1.30
N THR A 55 6.30 8.27 -0.34
CA THR A 55 5.04 9.00 -0.37
C THR A 55 5.28 10.48 -0.69
N LYS A 56 4.43 11.07 -1.53
CA LYS A 56 4.45 12.50 -1.84
C LYS A 56 3.08 13.13 -1.67
N VAL A 57 3.00 14.10 -0.77
CA VAL A 57 1.79 14.92 -0.54
C VAL A 57 2.15 16.39 -0.73
N GLY A 58 1.78 16.95 -1.88
CA GLY A 58 2.19 18.31 -2.25
C GLY A 58 3.72 18.47 -2.28
N PRO A 59 4.31 19.41 -1.52
CA PRO A 59 5.77 19.59 -1.45
C PRO A 59 6.47 18.60 -0.51
N ILE A 60 5.72 17.84 0.29
CA ILE A 60 6.27 16.95 1.33
C ILE A 60 6.60 15.60 0.70
N ARG A 61 7.77 15.06 1.06
CA ARG A 61 8.22 13.71 0.71
C ARG A 61 8.54 12.95 1.98
N LEU A 62 8.07 11.72 2.06
CA LEU A 62 8.27 10.80 3.17
C LEU A 62 8.71 9.44 2.63
N THR A 63 9.42 8.69 3.45
CA THR A 63 9.67 7.27 3.22
C THR A 63 9.08 6.51 4.40
N ASP A 64 7.96 5.83 4.16
CA ASP A 64 7.27 5.01 5.13
C ASP A 64 7.89 3.61 5.16
N LYS A 65 8.20 3.10 6.36
CA LYS A 65 8.74 1.76 6.57
C LYS A 65 7.62 0.83 7.02
N MET A 66 7.38 -0.23 6.25
CA MET A 66 6.30 -1.20 6.46
C MET A 66 6.90 -2.57 6.81
N GLU A 67 6.33 -3.24 7.83
CA GLU A 67 6.74 -4.57 8.35
C GLU A 67 5.52 -5.45 8.64
#